data_AF-A0A8C4RGQ7-F1
#
_entry.id   AF-A0A8C4RGQ7-F1
#
_cell.length_a   1.000
_cell.length_b   1.000
_cell.length_c   1.000
_cell.angle_alpha   90.00
_cell.angle_beta   90.00
_cell.angle_gamma   90.00
#
_symmetry.space_group_name_H-M   'P 1'
#
loop_
_entity.id
_entity.type
_entity.pdbx_description
1 polymer ?
#
loop_
_entity_poly.entity_id
_entity_poly.type
_entity_poly.pdbx_seq_one_letter_code
_entity_poly.pdbx_strand_id
1 'polypeptide(L)'
;SSCKRRKAFSLVNGINQSLARLVDIWDSIGIQEAMRVERMEAVKKGKFKSRIEKNIITYRKELDTLYHELSIDHYQVGISLTVLQLEKDLRIRVESLMKEKNDRLKELKSLQEEDKSLCIDLCATPYYIPTGSVPTRQQLLELQEHIKNLSVERECRVKIFSDLRQQIHQLMKEIGHDPQTTLEKDAVCDDAELEVKKDDLLSTKENLKSKVYNLWSRLEFSEEEIKHFEASLKSSLSEEINEWQLELERLEELKRANMQEVIENIRKELLEFWDKCTFSTEQRESFAAFSDGNFTEELLVKHEDELSRLKSYYEKCKSVFEAVERWEQNWRLFQDFERKASDPSRFSNRGGSLLKESKERTKVQKMLPKLEEEIKSFIDTWEAEQGTVFLVRGQRFMDYVAKQWEDYKLQKEKEKNERVSLKFRILSTILLYEICSSKVHFHYVSTAPATAYQDRNRRL
;
A
#
# COMPACT_ATOMS: atom_id res chain seq x y z
N SER A 1 -72.72 -16.49 102.92
CA SER A 1 -72.69 -17.24 101.63
C SER A 1 -72.83 -16.36 100.37
N SER A 2 -73.52 -15.21 100.42
CA SER A 2 -73.76 -14.34 99.23
C SER A 2 -72.57 -13.42 98.86
N CYS A 3 -71.80 -12.92 99.84
CA CYS A 3 -70.70 -11.96 99.60
C CYS A 3 -69.48 -12.58 98.89
N LYS A 4 -69.14 -13.86 99.16
CA LYS A 4 -68.07 -14.58 98.44
C LYS A 4 -68.45 -14.86 96.98
N ARG A 5 -69.73 -15.15 96.69
CA ARG A 5 -70.23 -15.32 95.32
C ARG A 5 -70.20 -14.01 94.53
N ARG A 6 -70.53 -12.87 95.15
CA ARG A 6 -70.41 -11.56 94.48
C ARG A 6 -68.96 -11.19 94.15
N LYS A 7 -68.01 -11.44 95.04
CA LYS A 7 -66.58 -11.22 94.75
C LYS A 7 -66.06 -12.13 93.65
N ALA A 8 -66.44 -13.40 93.65
CA ALA A 8 -66.10 -14.33 92.57
C ALA A 8 -66.71 -13.91 91.23
N PHE A 9 -67.98 -13.48 91.23
CA PHE A 9 -68.65 -12.98 90.03
C PHE A 9 -68.00 -11.69 89.50
N SER A 10 -67.61 -10.77 90.38
CA SER A 10 -66.85 -9.57 90.02
C SER A 10 -65.48 -9.89 89.41
N LEU A 11 -64.78 -10.90 89.93
CA LEU A 11 -63.49 -11.33 89.37
C LEU A 11 -63.67 -11.95 87.98
N VAL A 12 -64.66 -12.83 87.82
CA VAL A 12 -64.98 -13.46 86.54
C VAL A 12 -65.39 -12.41 85.50
N ASN A 13 -66.20 -11.42 85.90
CA ASN A 13 -66.58 -10.34 85.01
C ASN A 13 -65.39 -9.46 84.60
N GLY A 14 -64.47 -9.17 85.52
CA GLY A 14 -63.24 -8.44 85.21
C GLY A 14 -62.29 -9.21 84.28
N ILE A 15 -62.20 -10.54 84.45
CA ILE A 15 -61.45 -11.42 83.54
C ILE A 15 -62.10 -11.42 82.16
N ASN A 16 -63.43 -11.54 82.07
CA ASN A 16 -64.14 -11.54 80.79
C ASN A 16 -64.00 -10.20 80.05
N GLN A 17 -64.04 -9.07 80.76
CA GLN A 17 -63.80 -7.75 80.16
C GLN A 17 -62.36 -7.60 79.66
N SER A 18 -61.39 -8.13 80.40
CA SER A 18 -59.97 -8.08 79.99
C SER A 18 -59.70 -8.98 78.78
N LEU A 19 -60.33 -10.16 78.73
CA LEU A 19 -60.26 -11.07 77.58
C LEU A 19 -60.94 -10.47 76.34
N ALA A 20 -62.08 -9.79 76.49
CA ALA A 20 -62.73 -9.09 75.39
C ALA A 20 -61.80 -8.01 74.79
N ARG A 21 -61.17 -7.17 75.62
CA ARG A 21 -60.19 -6.18 75.15
C ARG A 21 -58.99 -6.82 74.43
N LEU A 22 -58.54 -7.98 74.89
CA LEU A 22 -57.42 -8.70 74.27
C LEU A 22 -57.81 -9.23 72.87
N VAL A 23 -59.05 -9.73 72.74
CA VAL A 23 -59.61 -10.18 71.46
C VAL A 23 -59.77 -9.00 70.49
N ASP A 24 -60.29 -7.87 70.97
CA ASP A 24 -60.43 -6.64 70.15
C ASP A 24 -59.06 -6.16 69.61
N ILE A 25 -58.01 -6.22 70.44
CA ILE A 25 -56.63 -5.90 70.03
C ILE A 25 -56.16 -6.90 68.95
N TRP A 26 -56.42 -8.19 69.11
CA TRP A 26 -56.02 -9.20 68.11
C TRP A 26 -56.77 -9.09 66.80
N ASP A 27 -58.06 -8.70 66.83
CA ASP A 27 -58.84 -8.39 65.65
C ASP A 27 -58.29 -7.15 64.92
N SER A 28 -57.93 -6.10 65.65
CA SER A 28 -57.36 -4.89 65.05
C SER A 28 -56.01 -5.10 64.36
N ILE A 29 -55.20 -6.07 64.82
CA ILE A 29 -53.87 -6.39 64.27
C ILE A 29 -53.96 -7.48 63.18
N GLY A 30 -55.14 -8.07 62.94
CA GLY A 30 -55.34 -9.08 61.89
C GLY A 30 -54.67 -10.43 62.20
N ILE A 31 -54.54 -10.79 63.48
CA ILE A 31 -53.90 -12.05 63.89
C ILE A 31 -54.85 -13.21 63.58
N GLN A 32 -54.40 -14.21 62.83
CA GLN A 32 -55.22 -15.39 62.49
C GLN A 32 -55.57 -16.24 63.72
N GLU A 33 -56.77 -16.82 63.73
CA GLU A 33 -57.36 -17.56 64.87
C GLU A 33 -56.46 -18.72 65.36
N ALA A 34 -55.74 -19.40 64.46
CA ALA A 34 -54.78 -20.45 64.83
C ALA A 34 -53.65 -19.94 65.74
N MET A 35 -53.11 -18.75 65.47
CA MET A 35 -52.09 -18.12 66.33
C MET A 35 -52.67 -17.61 67.65
N ARG A 36 -53.96 -17.26 67.69
CA ARG A 36 -54.64 -16.84 68.93
C ARG A 36 -54.83 -18.00 69.88
N VAL A 37 -55.28 -19.14 69.36
CA VAL A 37 -55.42 -20.40 70.11
C VAL A 37 -54.07 -20.86 70.65
N GLU A 38 -53.01 -20.81 69.83
CA GLU A 38 -51.67 -21.18 70.26
C GLU A 38 -51.13 -20.24 71.35
N ARG A 39 -51.32 -18.92 71.22
CA ARG A 39 -50.92 -17.94 72.24
C ARG A 39 -51.72 -18.09 73.53
N MET A 40 -53.05 -18.29 73.45
CA MET A 40 -53.89 -18.56 74.62
C MET A 40 -53.52 -19.89 75.30
N GLU A 41 -53.21 -20.93 74.54
CA GLU A 41 -52.73 -22.21 75.09
C GLU A 41 -51.34 -22.09 75.72
N ALA A 42 -50.41 -21.37 75.10
CA ALA A 42 -49.06 -21.18 75.61
C ALA A 42 -49.04 -20.36 76.90
N VAL A 43 -49.95 -19.38 77.03
CA VAL A 43 -50.20 -18.62 78.25
C VAL A 43 -50.89 -19.48 79.31
N LYS A 44 -51.93 -20.27 78.95
CA LYS A 44 -52.62 -21.20 79.87
C LYS A 44 -51.71 -22.29 80.42
N LYS A 45 -50.75 -22.80 79.63
CA LYS A 45 -49.87 -23.93 80.00
C LYS A 45 -48.51 -23.49 80.58
N GLY A 46 -48.27 -22.19 80.78
CA GLY A 46 -46.99 -21.67 81.31
C GLY A 46 -45.75 -21.91 80.43
N LYS A 47 -45.92 -22.51 79.23
CA LYS A 47 -44.83 -22.90 78.32
C LYS A 47 -44.14 -21.70 77.67
N PHE A 48 -44.82 -20.57 77.52
CA PHE A 48 -44.24 -19.36 76.94
C PHE A 48 -43.18 -18.74 77.87
N LYS A 49 -43.51 -18.62 79.16
CA LYS A 49 -42.60 -18.07 80.17
C LYS A 49 -41.35 -18.93 80.33
N SER A 50 -41.49 -20.25 80.40
CA SER A 50 -40.36 -21.18 80.51
C SER A 50 -39.47 -21.21 79.27
N ARG A 51 -40.02 -20.95 78.06
CA ARG A 51 -39.23 -20.78 76.84
C ARG A 51 -38.35 -19.52 76.89
N ILE A 52 -38.92 -18.39 77.30
CA ILE A 52 -38.18 -17.12 77.44
C ILE A 52 -37.10 -17.24 78.52
N GLU A 53 -37.40 -17.87 79.66
CA GLU A 53 -36.41 -18.12 80.71
C GLU A 53 -35.25 -19.00 80.22
N LYS A 54 -35.52 -20.03 79.41
CA LYS A 54 -34.45 -20.83 78.77
C LYS A 54 -33.61 -19.99 77.80
N ASN A 55 -34.24 -19.19 76.94
CA ASN A 55 -33.52 -18.29 76.02
C ASN A 55 -32.60 -17.33 76.78
N ILE A 56 -33.08 -16.73 77.88
CA ILE A 56 -32.26 -15.84 78.73
C ILE A 56 -31.02 -16.57 79.26
N ILE A 57 -31.17 -17.81 79.73
CA ILE A 57 -30.02 -18.62 80.20
C ILE A 57 -29.04 -18.88 79.07
N THR A 58 -29.54 -19.24 77.87
CA THR A 58 -28.69 -19.46 76.69
C THR A 58 -27.95 -18.20 76.28
N TYR A 59 -28.65 -17.07 76.11
CA TYR A 59 -28.02 -15.81 75.72
C TYR A 59 -27.01 -15.29 76.76
N ARG A 60 -27.25 -15.51 78.05
CA ARG A 60 -26.25 -15.18 79.08
C ARG A 60 -24.97 -15.98 78.90
N LYS A 61 -25.08 -17.30 78.70
CA LYS A 61 -23.91 -18.17 78.44
C LYS A 61 -23.17 -17.76 77.16
N GLU A 62 -23.92 -17.46 76.09
CA GLU A 62 -23.35 -16.99 74.82
C GLU A 62 -22.64 -15.63 75.00
N LEU A 63 -23.22 -14.71 75.77
CA LEU A 63 -22.57 -13.45 76.09
C LEU A 63 -21.29 -13.63 76.90
N ASP A 64 -21.28 -14.50 77.91
CA ASP A 64 -20.08 -14.79 78.70
C ASP A 64 -18.95 -15.32 77.80
N THR A 65 -19.28 -16.19 76.83
CA THR A 65 -18.30 -16.65 75.83
C THR A 65 -17.83 -15.52 74.92
N LEU A 66 -18.73 -14.66 74.45
CA LEU A 66 -18.38 -13.55 73.55
C LEU A 66 -17.57 -12.45 74.25
N TYR A 67 -17.86 -12.16 75.52
CA TYR A 67 -17.07 -11.24 76.34
C TYR A 67 -15.65 -11.74 76.53
N HIS A 68 -15.48 -13.05 76.77
CA HIS A 68 -14.16 -13.65 76.87
C HIS A 68 -13.41 -13.64 75.53
N GLU A 69 -14.04 -14.08 74.44
CA GLU A 69 -13.41 -14.16 73.11
C GLU A 69 -13.05 -12.78 72.54
N LEU A 70 -13.90 -11.77 72.74
CA LEU A 70 -13.66 -10.40 72.24
C LEU A 70 -12.83 -9.55 73.20
N SER A 71 -12.54 -10.05 74.41
CA SER A 71 -11.93 -9.31 75.51
C SER A 71 -12.67 -8.00 75.82
N ILE A 72 -14.00 -8.09 75.96
CA ILE A 72 -14.89 -6.96 76.27
C ILE A 72 -15.42 -7.09 77.70
N ASP A 73 -15.48 -5.98 78.43
CA ASP A 73 -16.04 -5.95 79.79
C ASP A 73 -17.51 -6.37 79.85
N HIS A 74 -17.88 -7.08 80.92
CA HIS A 74 -19.23 -7.61 81.11
C HIS A 74 -20.24 -6.46 81.29
N TYR A 75 -21.27 -6.44 80.44
CA TYR A 75 -22.37 -5.50 80.57
C TYR A 75 -23.29 -5.87 81.76
N GLN A 76 -23.48 -4.94 82.71
CA GLN A 76 -24.44 -5.12 83.80
C GLN A 76 -25.85 -4.76 83.36
N VAL A 77 -26.76 -5.72 83.42
CA VAL A 77 -28.17 -5.51 83.06
C VAL A 77 -28.91 -4.77 84.19
N GLY A 78 -29.64 -3.71 83.84
CA GLY A 78 -30.40 -2.89 84.79
C GLY A 78 -31.43 -3.69 85.62
N ILE A 79 -31.50 -3.39 86.91
CA ILE A 79 -32.18 -4.18 87.95
C ILE A 79 -33.73 -4.21 87.80
N SER A 80 -34.31 -3.42 86.88
CA SER A 80 -35.76 -3.25 86.73
C SER A 80 -36.33 -3.64 85.35
N LEU A 81 -35.77 -4.65 84.68
CA LEU A 81 -36.30 -5.13 83.39
C LEU A 81 -37.33 -6.25 83.54
N THR A 82 -38.39 -6.19 82.74
CA THR A 82 -39.31 -7.33 82.60
C THR A 82 -38.62 -8.50 81.89
N VAL A 83 -39.08 -9.73 82.14
CA VAL A 83 -38.49 -10.95 81.55
C VAL A 83 -38.42 -10.88 80.01
N LEU A 84 -39.41 -10.25 79.35
CA LEU A 84 -39.43 -10.11 77.89
C LEU A 84 -38.44 -9.05 77.39
N GLN A 85 -38.29 -7.92 78.11
CA GLN A 85 -37.30 -6.90 77.78
C GLN A 85 -35.88 -7.42 77.99
N LEU A 86 -35.65 -8.14 79.09
CA LEU A 86 -34.37 -8.79 79.38
C LEU A 86 -33.97 -9.76 78.26
N GLU A 87 -34.88 -10.63 77.80
CA GLU A 87 -34.58 -11.54 76.69
C GLU A 87 -34.24 -10.80 75.39
N LYS A 88 -35.02 -9.75 75.06
CA LYS A 88 -34.80 -8.94 73.87
C LYS A 88 -33.44 -8.24 73.91
N ASP A 89 -33.09 -7.63 75.03
CA ASP A 89 -31.83 -6.89 75.19
C ASP A 89 -30.63 -7.83 75.11
N LEU A 90 -30.71 -9.00 75.76
CA LEU A 90 -29.68 -10.04 75.66
C LEU A 90 -29.52 -10.54 74.22
N ARG A 91 -30.63 -10.81 73.51
CA ARG A 91 -30.59 -11.25 72.11
C ARG A 91 -29.92 -10.21 71.21
N ILE A 92 -30.32 -8.94 71.30
CA ILE A 92 -29.73 -7.85 70.51
C ILE A 92 -28.24 -7.72 70.82
N ARG A 93 -27.83 -7.87 72.09
CA ARG A 93 -26.42 -7.80 72.47
C ARG A 93 -25.61 -8.97 71.92
N VAL A 94 -26.14 -10.20 71.98
CA VAL A 94 -25.51 -11.39 71.36
C VAL A 94 -25.35 -11.16 69.86
N GLU A 95 -26.42 -10.75 69.17
CA GLU A 95 -26.38 -10.49 67.72
C GLU A 95 -25.33 -9.43 67.37
N SER A 96 -25.23 -8.35 68.16
CA SER A 96 -24.23 -7.30 67.97
C SER A 96 -22.80 -7.78 68.16
N LEU A 97 -22.52 -8.56 69.22
CA LEU A 97 -21.17 -9.06 69.50
C LEU A 97 -20.76 -10.18 68.53
N MET A 98 -21.70 -11.04 68.14
CA MET A 98 -21.49 -12.02 67.08
C MET A 98 -21.16 -11.34 65.76
N LYS A 99 -21.87 -10.26 65.42
CA LYS A 99 -21.55 -9.45 64.25
C LYS A 99 -20.13 -8.88 64.34
N GLU A 100 -19.76 -8.27 65.46
CA GLU A 100 -18.40 -7.73 65.63
C GLU A 100 -17.32 -8.81 65.52
N LYS A 101 -17.51 -9.99 66.13
CA LYS A 101 -16.61 -11.15 66.00
C LYS A 101 -16.43 -11.54 64.53
N ASN A 102 -17.53 -11.68 63.81
CA ASN A 102 -17.51 -12.06 62.40
C ASN A 102 -16.83 -10.98 61.54
N ASP A 103 -17.09 -9.70 61.82
CA ASP A 103 -16.48 -8.57 61.11
C ASP A 103 -14.96 -8.56 61.33
N ARG A 104 -14.48 -8.73 62.57
CA ARG A 104 -13.03 -8.80 62.89
C ARG A 104 -12.35 -10.00 62.23
N LEU A 105 -13.00 -11.16 62.20
CA LEU A 105 -12.45 -12.35 61.53
C LEU A 105 -12.42 -12.20 60.01
N LYS A 106 -13.41 -11.51 59.42
CA LYS A 106 -13.44 -11.20 58.00
C LYS A 106 -12.34 -10.20 57.63
N GLU A 107 -12.18 -9.14 58.42
CA GLU A 107 -11.12 -8.14 58.29
C GLU A 107 -9.74 -8.80 58.36
N LEU A 108 -9.49 -9.65 59.36
CA LEU A 108 -8.25 -10.40 59.49
C LEU A 108 -7.91 -11.21 58.24
N LYS A 109 -8.88 -11.95 57.68
CA LYS A 109 -8.66 -12.77 56.48
C LYS A 109 -8.23 -11.91 55.29
N SER A 110 -8.94 -10.80 55.05
CA SER A 110 -8.62 -9.87 53.97
C SER A 110 -7.22 -9.30 54.13
N LEU A 111 -6.88 -8.83 55.33
CA LEU A 111 -5.56 -8.25 55.60
C LEU A 111 -4.45 -9.30 55.49
N GLN A 112 -4.67 -10.53 55.95
CA GLN A 112 -3.69 -11.61 55.82
C GLN A 112 -3.47 -12.05 54.36
N GLU A 113 -4.49 -11.96 53.50
CA GLU A 113 -4.34 -12.23 52.06
C GLU A 113 -3.48 -11.15 51.39
N GLU A 114 -3.74 -9.89 51.70
CA GLU A 114 -2.96 -8.75 51.21
C GLU A 114 -1.50 -8.80 51.71
N ASP A 115 -1.30 -9.02 53.01
CA ASP A 115 0.01 -9.17 53.63
C ASP A 115 0.83 -10.30 53.00
N LYS A 116 0.21 -11.47 52.78
CA LYS A 116 0.88 -12.59 52.12
C LYS A 116 1.32 -12.24 50.71
N SER A 117 0.47 -11.55 49.94
CA SER A 117 0.82 -11.14 48.58
C SER A 117 2.03 -10.20 48.59
N LEU A 118 2.01 -9.17 49.44
CA LEU A 118 3.12 -8.23 49.56
C LEU A 118 4.40 -8.89 50.08
N CYS A 119 4.29 -9.83 51.01
CA CYS A 119 5.43 -10.59 51.52
C CYS A 119 6.06 -11.51 50.48
N ILE A 120 5.26 -12.11 49.58
CA ILE A 120 5.78 -12.89 48.45
C ILE A 120 6.58 -11.97 47.52
N ASP A 121 6.03 -10.82 47.14
CA ASP A 121 6.68 -9.85 46.25
C ASP A 121 7.99 -9.31 46.86
N LEU A 122 7.97 -8.98 48.14
CA LEU A 122 9.10 -8.35 48.84
C LEU A 122 10.07 -9.35 49.47
N CYS A 123 9.79 -10.66 49.36
CA CYS A 123 10.50 -11.72 50.06
C CYS A 123 10.58 -11.49 51.58
N ALA A 124 9.48 -11.03 52.18
CA ALA A 124 9.36 -10.75 53.61
C ALA A 124 8.58 -11.84 54.36
N THR A 125 8.64 -11.81 55.69
CA THR A 125 7.89 -12.74 56.55
C THR A 125 6.52 -12.16 56.89
N PRO A 126 5.40 -12.88 56.62
CA PRO A 126 4.06 -12.42 56.98
C PRO A 126 3.88 -12.11 58.46
N TYR A 127 3.02 -11.15 58.77
CA TYR A 127 2.72 -10.77 60.15
C TYR A 127 1.91 -11.86 60.87
N TYR A 128 2.39 -12.27 62.04
CA TYR A 128 1.80 -13.38 62.78
C TYR A 128 0.71 -12.92 63.76
N ILE A 129 -0.49 -13.50 63.61
CA ILE A 129 -1.57 -13.41 64.58
C ILE A 129 -1.97 -14.84 65.00
N PRO A 130 -2.03 -15.15 66.32
CA PRO A 130 -2.34 -16.50 66.80
C PRO A 130 -3.65 -17.08 66.26
N THR A 131 -3.55 -18.24 65.62
CA THR A 131 -4.69 -18.99 65.06
C THR A 131 -5.63 -19.49 66.16
N GLY A 132 -6.95 -19.45 65.91
CA GLY A 132 -7.96 -20.00 66.81
C GLY A 132 -8.50 -19.03 67.86
N SER A 133 -8.05 -17.78 67.85
CA SER A 133 -8.59 -16.68 68.68
C SER A 133 -9.17 -15.57 67.81
N VAL A 134 -10.09 -14.77 68.36
CA VAL A 134 -10.62 -13.57 67.68
C VAL A 134 -9.59 -12.45 67.86
N PRO A 135 -9.12 -11.81 66.77
CA PRO A 135 -8.10 -10.78 66.89
C PRO A 135 -8.62 -9.57 67.66
N THR A 136 -7.75 -8.96 68.45
CA THR A 136 -8.01 -7.67 69.09
C THR A 136 -7.98 -6.55 68.05
N ARG A 137 -8.63 -5.41 68.34
CA ARG A 137 -8.57 -4.22 67.48
C ARG A 137 -7.14 -3.74 67.29
N GLN A 138 -6.32 -3.83 68.34
CA GLN A 138 -4.92 -3.43 68.29
C GLN A 138 -4.11 -4.31 67.31
N GLN A 139 -4.29 -5.63 67.34
CA GLN A 139 -3.61 -6.54 66.41
C GLN A 139 -4.01 -6.29 64.94
N LEU A 140 -5.28 -5.95 64.68
CA LEU A 140 -5.73 -5.60 63.33
C LEU A 140 -5.10 -4.27 62.85
N LEU A 141 -4.98 -3.28 63.74
CA LEU A 141 -4.32 -2.01 63.43
C LEU A 141 -2.83 -2.20 63.14
N GLU A 142 -2.13 -3.03 63.93
CA GLU A 142 -0.72 -3.36 63.71
C GLU A 142 -0.50 -4.06 62.37
N LEU A 143 -1.39 -5.00 62.00
CA LEU A 143 -1.36 -5.65 60.70
C LEU A 143 -1.61 -4.65 59.55
N GLN A 144 -2.57 -3.73 59.71
CA GLN A 144 -2.82 -2.66 58.73
C GLN A 144 -1.60 -1.75 58.56
N GLU A 145 -0.94 -1.37 59.65
CA GLU A 145 0.27 -0.55 59.62
C GLU A 145 1.43 -1.29 58.95
N HIS A 146 1.58 -2.59 59.22
CA HIS A 146 2.57 -3.43 58.56
C HIS A 146 2.36 -3.49 57.03
N ILE A 147 1.13 -3.78 56.58
CA ILE A 147 0.75 -3.79 55.16
C ILE A 147 1.02 -2.44 54.49
N LYS A 148 0.68 -1.34 55.17
CA LYS A 148 0.94 0.01 54.68
C LYS A 148 2.44 0.24 54.49
N ASN A 149 3.27 -0.15 55.45
CA ASN A 149 4.72 0.00 55.35
C ASN A 149 5.32 -0.85 54.22
N LEU A 150 4.87 -2.10 54.06
CA LEU A 150 5.27 -2.95 52.94
C LEU A 150 4.84 -2.37 51.58
N SER A 151 3.64 -1.79 51.50
CA SER A 151 3.14 -1.16 50.27
C SER A 151 4.00 0.03 49.85
N VAL A 152 4.38 0.90 50.80
CA VAL A 152 5.29 2.03 50.54
C VAL A 152 6.67 1.54 50.11
N GLU A 153 7.21 0.51 50.76
CA GLU A 153 8.49 -0.09 50.39
C GLU A 153 8.45 -0.68 48.97
N ARG A 154 7.36 -1.36 48.60
CA ARG A 154 7.14 -1.90 47.25
C ARG A 154 7.16 -0.80 46.20
N GLU A 155 6.43 0.29 46.41
CA GLU A 155 6.46 1.44 45.50
C GLU A 155 7.86 2.05 45.35
N CYS A 156 8.59 2.19 46.47
CA CYS A 156 9.96 2.71 46.46
C CYS A 156 10.90 1.79 45.66
N ARG A 157 10.84 0.47 45.87
CA ARG A 157 11.67 -0.50 45.14
C ARG A 157 11.37 -0.53 43.64
N VAL A 158 10.09 -0.49 43.26
CA VAL A 158 9.67 -0.45 41.85
C VAL A 158 10.25 0.79 41.15
N LYS A 159 10.21 1.95 41.81
CA LYS A 159 10.77 3.18 41.26
C LYS A 159 12.27 3.09 41.05
N ILE A 160 13.02 2.67 42.07
CA ILE A 160 14.48 2.49 41.99
C ILE A 160 14.83 1.48 40.89
N PHE A 161 14.08 0.38 40.81
CA PHE A 161 14.29 -0.66 39.80
C PHE A 161 14.07 -0.12 38.38
N SER A 162 13.01 0.66 38.15
CA SER A 162 12.74 1.31 36.85
C SER A 162 13.86 2.29 36.45
N ASP A 163 14.32 3.14 37.39
CA ASP A 163 15.40 4.09 37.14
C ASP A 163 16.72 3.38 36.81
N LEU A 164 17.03 2.27 37.50
CA LEU A 164 18.21 1.45 37.22
C LEU A 164 18.09 0.71 35.89
N ARG A 165 16.92 0.14 35.57
CA ARG A 165 16.65 -0.53 34.30
C ARG A 165 16.92 0.42 33.12
N GLN A 166 16.43 1.65 33.19
CA GLN A 166 16.69 2.67 32.16
C GLN A 166 18.18 2.99 32.02
N GLN A 167 18.90 3.14 33.13
CA GLN A 167 20.36 3.39 33.10
C GLN A 167 21.12 2.21 32.51
N ILE A 168 20.78 0.97 32.87
CA ILE A 168 21.40 -0.24 32.32
C ILE A 168 21.15 -0.32 30.81
N HIS A 169 19.92 -0.07 30.36
CA HIS A 169 19.56 -0.08 28.94
C HIS A 169 20.38 0.96 28.16
N GLN A 170 20.51 2.17 28.72
CA GLN A 170 21.31 3.24 28.11
C GLN A 170 22.80 2.87 28.01
N LEU A 171 23.38 2.33 29.08
CA LEU A 171 24.78 1.89 29.08
C LEU A 171 25.01 0.73 28.11
N MET A 172 24.11 -0.26 28.06
CA MET A 172 24.18 -1.37 27.10
C MET A 172 24.16 -0.88 25.66
N LYS A 173 23.32 0.12 25.36
CA LYS A 173 23.28 0.76 24.04
C LYS A 173 24.57 1.50 23.71
N GLU A 174 25.16 2.22 24.67
CA GLU A 174 26.42 2.96 24.47
C GLU A 174 27.61 2.04 24.17
N ILE A 175 27.67 0.87 24.80
CA ILE A 175 28.73 -0.12 24.59
C ILE A 175 28.42 -1.10 23.43
N GLY A 176 27.20 -1.07 22.88
CA GLY A 176 26.75 -1.99 21.83
C GLY A 176 26.66 -3.45 22.30
N HIS A 177 26.25 -3.69 23.55
CA HIS A 177 26.10 -5.03 24.12
C HIS A 177 24.63 -5.44 24.17
N ASP A 178 24.33 -6.62 23.64
CA ASP A 178 22.99 -7.21 23.69
C ASP A 178 22.85 -8.17 24.90
N PRO A 179 21.72 -8.14 25.62
CA PRO A 179 21.45 -9.05 26.75
C PRO A 179 21.64 -10.53 26.40
N GLN A 180 22.63 -11.19 27.01
CA GLN A 180 22.95 -12.60 26.73
C GLN A 180 22.37 -13.55 27.78
N THR A 181 22.53 -13.20 29.05
CA THR A 181 22.08 -14.03 30.17
C THR A 181 20.58 -13.86 30.43
N THR A 182 19.95 -14.87 31.04
CA THR A 182 18.53 -14.77 31.45
C THR A 182 18.29 -13.58 32.36
N LEU A 183 19.22 -13.32 33.30
CA LEU A 183 19.13 -12.18 34.21
C LEU A 183 19.19 -10.84 33.47
N GLU A 184 20.09 -10.67 32.48
CA GLU A 184 20.15 -9.45 31.68
C GLU A 184 18.87 -9.25 30.88
N LYS A 185 18.33 -10.32 30.30
CA LYS A 185 17.06 -10.28 29.55
C LYS A 185 15.91 -9.86 30.45
N ASP A 186 15.79 -10.44 31.64
CA ASP A 186 14.73 -10.11 32.60
C ASP A 186 14.90 -8.70 33.21
N ALA A 187 16.15 -8.26 33.40
CA ALA A 187 16.46 -6.95 33.96
C ALA A 187 16.19 -5.81 32.96
N VAL A 188 16.35 -6.04 31.67
CA VAL A 188 16.30 -5.00 30.62
C VAL A 188 15.02 -5.04 29.78
N CYS A 189 14.32 -6.18 29.71
CA CYS A 189 13.00 -6.25 29.11
C CYS A 189 11.97 -5.53 30.00
N ASP A 190 11.48 -4.40 29.52
CA ASP A 190 10.16 -3.89 29.93
C ASP A 190 9.09 -4.56 29.06
N ASP A 191 8.13 -5.23 29.69
CA ASP A 191 6.98 -5.84 29.00
C ASP A 191 6.25 -4.80 28.13
N ALA A 192 6.20 -3.54 28.59
CA ALA A 192 5.61 -2.43 27.85
C ALA A 192 6.41 -2.04 26.59
N GLU A 193 7.74 -2.10 26.61
CA GLU A 193 8.56 -1.79 25.42
C GLU A 193 8.46 -2.90 24.35
N LEU A 194 8.33 -4.16 24.79
CA LEU A 194 8.09 -5.28 23.88
C LEU A 194 6.74 -5.17 23.18
N GLU A 195 5.72 -4.70 23.90
CA GLU A 195 4.37 -4.52 23.36
C GLU A 195 4.36 -3.40 22.30
N VAL A 196 5.01 -2.27 22.56
CA VAL A 196 5.17 -1.18 21.57
C VAL A 196 5.93 -1.65 20.32
N LYS A 197 7.06 -2.34 20.48
CA LYS A 197 7.83 -2.86 19.33
C LYS A 197 7.03 -3.87 18.51
N LYS A 198 6.21 -4.69 19.16
CA LYS A 198 5.32 -5.64 18.47
C LYS A 198 4.24 -4.91 17.68
N ASP A 199 3.64 -3.85 18.24
CA ASP A 199 2.64 -3.04 17.55
C ASP A 199 3.23 -2.32 16.33
N ASP A 200 4.45 -1.79 16.43
CA ASP A 200 5.17 -1.20 15.31
C ASP A 200 5.40 -2.24 14.19
N LEU A 201 5.85 -3.45 14.53
CA LEU A 201 6.05 -4.53 13.56
C LEU A 201 4.73 -4.96 12.92
N LEU A 202 3.63 -5.05 13.68
CA LEU A 202 2.31 -5.34 13.12
C LEU A 202 1.83 -4.25 12.17
N SER A 203 2.05 -2.97 12.51
CA SER A 203 1.72 -1.84 11.63
C SER A 203 2.53 -1.89 10.32
N THR A 204 3.84 -2.16 10.39
CA THR A 204 4.66 -2.30 9.18
C THR A 204 4.21 -3.45 8.29
N LYS A 205 3.88 -4.61 8.87
CA LYS A 205 3.31 -5.76 8.14
C LYS A 205 2.00 -5.39 7.44
N GLU A 206 1.09 -4.70 8.11
CA GLU A 206 -0.20 -4.33 7.53
C GLU A 206 -0.07 -3.31 6.39
N ASN A 207 0.86 -2.36 6.54
CA ASN A 207 1.20 -1.41 5.47
C ASN A 207 1.77 -2.10 4.23
N LEU A 208 2.64 -3.10 4.41
CA LEU A 208 3.20 -3.89 3.29
C LEU A 208 2.12 -4.72 2.61
N LYS A 209 1.30 -5.43 3.38
CA LYS A 209 0.13 -6.17 2.87
C LYS A 209 -0.75 -5.29 2.01
N SER A 210 -1.14 -4.13 2.51
CA SER A 210 -1.98 -3.19 1.76
C SER A 210 -1.36 -2.81 0.41
N LYS A 211 -0.06 -2.50 0.37
CA LYS A 211 0.65 -2.20 -0.88
C LYS A 211 0.64 -3.39 -1.85
N VAL A 212 0.92 -4.60 -1.35
CA VAL A 212 0.93 -5.83 -2.15
C VAL A 212 -0.45 -6.15 -2.72
N TYR A 213 -1.53 -6.12 -1.91
CA TYR A 213 -2.89 -6.34 -2.42
C TYR A 213 -3.31 -5.32 -3.48
N ASN A 214 -2.91 -4.05 -3.32
CA ASN A 214 -3.16 -3.04 -4.34
C ASN A 214 -2.46 -3.37 -5.67
N LEU A 215 -1.22 -3.88 -5.62
CA LEU A 215 -0.50 -4.32 -6.82
C LEU A 215 -1.10 -5.60 -7.42
N TRP A 216 -1.42 -6.61 -6.62
CA TRP A 216 -2.12 -7.81 -7.10
C TRP A 216 -3.44 -7.47 -7.80
N SER A 217 -4.22 -6.55 -7.25
CA SER A 217 -5.47 -6.10 -7.88
C SER A 217 -5.23 -5.37 -9.21
N ARG A 218 -4.19 -4.54 -9.30
CA ARG A 218 -3.87 -3.80 -10.55
C ARG A 218 -3.22 -4.67 -11.61
N LEU A 219 -2.48 -5.69 -11.20
CA LEU A 219 -1.82 -6.67 -12.07
C LEU A 219 -2.70 -7.91 -12.34
N GLU A 220 -3.95 -7.91 -11.85
CA GLU A 220 -4.96 -8.94 -12.08
C GLU A 220 -4.55 -10.37 -11.66
N PHE A 221 -3.88 -10.50 -10.50
CA PHE A 221 -3.51 -11.80 -9.94
C PHE A 221 -4.75 -12.62 -9.53
N SER A 222 -4.68 -13.94 -9.70
CA SER A 222 -5.78 -14.84 -9.36
C SER A 222 -5.85 -15.11 -7.86
N GLU A 223 -7.03 -15.49 -7.36
CA GLU A 223 -7.19 -15.87 -5.94
C GLU A 223 -6.31 -17.06 -5.55
N GLU A 224 -6.05 -17.98 -6.48
CA GLU A 224 -5.19 -19.14 -6.24
C GLU A 224 -3.72 -18.74 -6.03
N GLU A 225 -3.22 -17.77 -6.80
CA GLU A 225 -1.87 -17.24 -6.67
C GLU A 225 -1.69 -16.50 -5.33
N ILE A 226 -2.67 -15.70 -4.95
CA ILE A 226 -2.70 -15.00 -3.65
C ILE A 226 -2.68 -16.02 -2.51
N LYS A 227 -3.56 -17.03 -2.56
CA LYS A 227 -3.62 -18.10 -1.54
C LYS A 227 -2.33 -18.91 -1.48
N HIS A 228 -1.69 -19.17 -2.61
CA HIS A 228 -0.40 -19.87 -2.67
C HIS A 228 0.70 -19.08 -1.95
N PHE A 229 0.78 -17.76 -2.18
CA PHE A 229 1.72 -16.91 -1.46
C PHE A 229 1.43 -16.89 0.04
N GLU A 230 0.17 -16.66 0.44
CA GLU A 230 -0.24 -16.64 1.86
C GLU A 230 0.06 -17.97 2.58
N ALA A 231 -0.11 -19.11 1.89
CA ALA A 231 0.21 -20.42 2.43
C ALA A 231 1.73 -20.66 2.61
N SER A 232 2.57 -19.90 1.92
CA SER A 232 4.04 -20.00 2.01
C SER A 232 4.65 -19.16 3.14
N LEU A 233 3.86 -18.30 3.78
CA LEU A 233 4.31 -17.44 4.87
C LEU A 233 4.82 -18.25 6.07
N LYS A 234 5.95 -17.82 6.62
CA LYS A 234 6.62 -18.45 7.77
C LYS A 234 5.99 -18.03 9.10
N SER A 235 6.37 -18.71 10.18
CA SER A 235 5.71 -18.59 11.48
C SER A 235 6.09 -17.36 12.31
N SER A 236 7.22 -16.70 12.05
CA SER A 236 7.64 -15.55 12.85
C SER A 236 7.28 -14.22 12.19
N LEU A 237 6.91 -13.22 12.99
CA LEU A 237 6.48 -11.90 12.51
C LEU A 237 7.55 -11.22 11.65
N SER A 238 8.84 -11.34 12.02
CA SER A 238 9.94 -10.75 11.27
C SER A 238 10.17 -11.44 9.92
N GLU A 239 10.03 -12.77 9.86
CA GLU A 239 10.14 -13.48 8.59
C GLU A 239 8.98 -13.13 7.67
N GLU A 240 7.75 -13.07 8.20
CA GLU A 240 6.59 -12.64 7.40
C GLU A 240 6.80 -11.25 6.80
N ILE A 241 7.29 -10.28 7.58
CA ILE A 241 7.57 -8.92 7.07
C ILE A 241 8.58 -8.97 5.91
N ASN A 242 9.64 -9.77 6.03
CA ASN A 242 10.63 -9.93 4.96
C ASN A 242 10.01 -10.56 3.70
N GLU A 243 9.18 -11.60 3.83
CA GLU A 243 8.49 -12.21 2.68
C GLU A 243 7.54 -11.21 2.00
N TRP A 244 6.81 -10.40 2.77
CA TRP A 244 5.96 -9.32 2.22
C TRP A 244 6.77 -8.22 1.52
N GLN A 245 7.98 -7.88 2.00
CA GLN A 245 8.88 -6.95 1.34
C GLN A 245 9.39 -7.51 0.01
N LEU A 246 9.84 -8.76 -0.01
CA LEU A 246 10.33 -9.42 -1.22
C LEU A 246 9.23 -9.54 -2.28
N GLU A 247 7.99 -9.85 -1.88
CA GLU A 247 6.85 -9.88 -2.80
C GLU A 247 6.52 -8.50 -3.34
N LEU A 248 6.59 -7.45 -2.51
CA LEU A 248 6.41 -6.08 -2.97
C LEU A 248 7.46 -5.69 -4.02
N GLU A 249 8.73 -5.98 -3.78
CA GLU A 249 9.82 -5.72 -4.74
C GLU A 249 9.60 -6.50 -6.05
N ARG A 250 9.21 -7.77 -5.97
CA ARG A 250 8.91 -8.61 -7.13
C ARG A 250 7.77 -8.03 -7.97
N LEU A 251 6.70 -7.55 -7.34
CA LEU A 251 5.55 -6.96 -8.02
C LEU A 251 5.85 -5.59 -8.62
N GLU A 252 6.65 -4.77 -7.95
CA GLU A 252 7.11 -3.49 -8.50
C GLU A 252 7.98 -3.70 -9.74
N GLU A 253 8.84 -4.71 -9.75
CA GLU A 253 9.64 -5.06 -10.93
C GLU A 253 8.77 -5.61 -12.06
N LEU A 254 7.76 -6.44 -11.75
CA LEU A 254 6.80 -6.90 -12.75
C LEU A 254 6.00 -5.73 -13.36
N LYS A 255 5.56 -4.77 -12.53
CA LYS A 255 4.91 -3.54 -13.02
C LYS A 255 5.84 -2.77 -13.97
N ARG A 256 7.12 -2.62 -13.61
CA ARG A 256 8.13 -1.94 -14.44
C ARG A 256 8.32 -2.65 -15.78
N ALA A 257 8.45 -3.98 -15.77
CA ALA A 257 8.62 -4.80 -16.96
C ALA A 257 7.40 -4.70 -17.90
N ASN A 258 6.18 -4.73 -17.36
CA ASN A 258 4.96 -4.54 -18.14
C ASN A 258 4.93 -3.16 -18.81
N MET A 259 5.27 -2.08 -18.07
CA MET A 259 5.36 -0.74 -18.64
C MET A 259 6.44 -0.64 -19.72
N GLN A 260 7.58 -1.29 -19.51
CA GLN A 260 8.66 -1.36 -20.49
C GLN A 260 8.18 -1.93 -21.82
N GLU A 261 7.50 -3.08 -21.80
CA GLU A 261 6.98 -3.72 -23.01
C GLU A 261 6.03 -2.79 -23.78
N VAL A 262 5.11 -2.13 -23.08
CA VAL A 262 4.15 -1.19 -23.70
C VAL A 262 4.88 0.01 -24.30
N ILE A 263 5.80 0.64 -23.56
CA ILE A 263 6.58 1.78 -24.04
C ILE A 263 7.42 1.39 -25.25
N GLU A 264 8.06 0.23 -25.25
CA GLU A 264 8.84 -0.26 -26.39
C GLU A 264 7.97 -0.49 -27.64
N ASN A 265 6.74 -0.98 -27.47
CA ASN A 265 5.80 -1.12 -28.57
C ASN A 265 5.36 0.25 -29.11
N ILE A 266 5.09 1.22 -28.23
CA ILE A 266 4.82 2.60 -28.66
C ILE A 266 6.02 3.21 -29.38
N ARG A 267 7.25 2.97 -28.91
CA ARG A 267 8.48 3.43 -29.60
C ARG A 267 8.62 2.85 -31.00
N LYS A 268 8.26 1.57 -31.20
CA LYS A 268 8.20 0.98 -32.55
C LYS A 268 7.15 1.69 -33.42
N GLU A 269 5.96 1.94 -32.89
CA GLU A 269 4.93 2.71 -33.63
C GLU A 269 5.41 4.14 -33.96
N LEU A 270 6.07 4.83 -33.02
CA LEU A 270 6.65 6.16 -33.25
C LEU A 270 7.66 6.13 -34.40
N LEU A 271 8.55 5.13 -34.44
CA LEU A 271 9.49 4.95 -35.55
C LEU A 271 8.77 4.80 -36.90
N GLU A 272 7.73 3.95 -36.96
CA GLU A 272 6.94 3.77 -38.17
C GLU A 272 6.27 5.08 -38.64
N PHE A 273 5.70 5.84 -37.70
CA PHE A 273 5.05 7.11 -38.03
C PHE A 273 6.05 8.21 -38.38
N TRP A 274 7.24 8.24 -37.75
CA TRP A 274 8.32 9.14 -38.17
C TRP A 274 8.81 8.84 -39.58
N ASP A 275 8.89 7.57 -39.97
CA ASP A 275 9.20 7.17 -41.34
C ASP A 275 8.10 7.59 -42.32
N LYS A 276 6.82 7.33 -41.99
CA LYS A 276 5.66 7.76 -42.80
C LYS A 276 5.59 9.27 -42.98
N CYS A 277 5.92 10.03 -41.94
CA CYS A 277 5.94 11.49 -41.98
C CYS A 277 7.23 12.07 -42.56
N THR A 278 8.20 11.23 -42.94
CA THR A 278 9.51 11.63 -43.46
C THR A 278 10.31 12.56 -42.54
N PHE A 279 10.21 12.35 -41.22
CA PHE A 279 10.92 13.17 -40.22
C PHE A 279 12.44 13.02 -40.34
N SER A 280 13.16 14.14 -40.19
CA SER A 280 14.62 14.17 -40.10
C SER A 280 15.12 13.61 -38.78
N THR A 281 16.41 13.29 -38.71
CA THR A 281 17.05 12.84 -37.46
C THR A 281 16.88 13.87 -36.34
N GLU A 282 17.09 15.15 -36.64
CA GLU A 282 16.93 16.25 -35.68
C GLU A 282 15.49 16.37 -35.14
N GLN A 283 14.49 16.18 -36.01
CA GLN A 283 13.08 16.17 -35.58
C GLN A 283 12.78 14.98 -34.65
N ARG A 284 13.38 13.81 -34.89
CA ARG A 284 13.22 12.64 -34.00
C ARG A 284 13.91 12.87 -32.66
N GLU A 285 15.12 13.43 -32.68
CA GLU A 285 15.91 13.74 -31.48
C GLU A 285 15.28 14.81 -30.60
N SER A 286 14.39 15.65 -31.15
CA SER A 286 13.64 16.63 -30.36
C SER A 286 12.75 15.99 -29.27
N PHE A 287 12.32 14.74 -29.47
CA PHE A 287 11.61 13.96 -28.46
C PHE A 287 12.60 13.18 -27.57
N ALA A 288 13.25 13.87 -26.64
CA ALA A 288 14.29 13.30 -25.76
C ALA A 288 13.81 12.09 -24.93
N ALA A 289 12.50 11.99 -24.64
CA ALA A 289 11.92 10.86 -23.90
C ALA A 289 12.01 9.52 -24.64
N PHE A 290 12.29 9.54 -25.96
CA PHE A 290 12.47 8.32 -26.76
C PHE A 290 13.63 7.44 -26.26
N SER A 291 14.69 8.03 -25.71
CA SER A 291 15.88 7.29 -25.26
C SER A 291 15.92 7.06 -23.74
N ASP A 292 14.86 7.43 -23.02
CA ASP A 292 14.80 7.25 -21.56
C ASP A 292 14.69 5.77 -21.18
N GLY A 293 15.55 5.31 -20.26
CA GLY A 293 15.56 3.93 -19.74
C GLY A 293 14.72 3.75 -18.47
N ASN A 294 14.18 4.82 -17.89
CA ASN A 294 13.41 4.77 -16.66
C ASN A 294 11.92 4.56 -16.94
N PHE A 295 11.52 3.30 -17.08
CA PHE A 295 10.13 2.90 -17.36
C PHE A 295 9.21 3.24 -16.17
N THR A 296 8.59 4.41 -16.27
CA THR A 296 7.66 4.97 -15.30
C THR A 296 6.32 5.24 -15.98
N GLU A 297 5.27 5.37 -15.17
CA GLU A 297 3.93 5.71 -15.65
C GLU A 297 3.92 7.09 -16.35
N GLU A 298 4.68 8.05 -15.83
CA GLU A 298 4.87 9.36 -16.48
C GLU A 298 5.55 9.24 -17.86
N LEU A 299 6.51 8.32 -18.01
CA LEU A 299 7.16 8.07 -19.29
C LEU A 299 6.19 7.45 -20.29
N LEU A 300 5.33 6.53 -19.84
CA LEU A 300 4.29 5.92 -20.67
C LEU A 300 3.35 7.00 -21.23
N VAL A 301 2.81 7.87 -20.37
CA VAL A 301 1.91 8.96 -20.79
C VAL A 301 2.56 9.87 -21.83
N LYS A 302 3.83 10.26 -21.63
CA LYS A 302 4.56 11.07 -22.62
C LYS A 302 4.66 10.40 -24.00
N HIS A 303 4.83 9.07 -24.03
CA HIS A 303 4.91 8.31 -25.28
C HIS A 303 3.54 8.17 -25.95
N GLU A 304 2.48 7.93 -25.17
CA GLU A 304 1.10 7.88 -25.67
C GLU A 304 0.65 9.22 -26.26
N ASP A 305 0.94 10.33 -25.56
CA ASP A 305 0.65 11.68 -26.02
C ASP A 305 1.39 12.02 -27.32
N GLU A 306 2.69 11.69 -27.39
CA GLU A 306 3.49 11.93 -28.59
C GLU A 306 3.01 11.08 -29.77
N LEU A 307 2.66 9.81 -29.52
CA LEU A 307 2.10 8.93 -30.55
C LEU A 307 0.75 9.45 -31.05
N SER A 308 -0.11 9.91 -30.15
CA SER A 308 -1.40 10.50 -30.48
C SER A 308 -1.24 11.78 -31.31
N ARG A 309 -0.33 12.67 -30.88
CA ARG A 309 0.02 13.89 -31.61
C ARG A 309 0.52 13.57 -33.02
N LEU A 310 1.40 12.57 -33.15
CA LEU A 310 2.00 12.17 -34.42
C LEU A 310 0.99 11.50 -35.36
N LYS A 311 0.10 10.66 -34.83
CA LYS A 311 -1.04 10.08 -35.58
C LYS A 311 -1.96 11.18 -36.11
N SER A 312 -2.31 12.17 -35.27
CA SER A 312 -3.13 13.31 -35.68
C SER A 312 -2.43 14.16 -36.76
N TYR A 313 -1.14 14.41 -36.60
CA TYR A 313 -0.34 15.12 -37.61
C TYR A 313 -0.31 14.38 -38.94
N TYR A 314 -0.07 13.06 -38.91
CA TYR A 314 -0.06 12.23 -40.10
C TYR A 314 -1.40 12.27 -40.83
N GLU A 315 -2.53 12.10 -40.15
CA GLU A 315 -3.84 12.14 -40.81
C GLU A 315 -4.14 13.50 -41.47
N LYS A 316 -3.74 14.61 -40.84
CA LYS A 316 -3.87 15.95 -41.44
C LYS A 316 -3.00 16.12 -42.68
N CYS A 317 -1.79 15.56 -42.67
CA CYS A 317 -0.80 15.74 -43.75
C CYS A 317 -0.77 14.57 -44.75
N LYS A 318 -1.64 13.58 -44.59
CA LYS A 318 -1.62 12.34 -45.36
C LYS A 318 -1.69 12.58 -46.87
N SER A 319 -2.59 13.46 -47.30
CA SER A 319 -2.77 13.79 -48.72
C SER A 319 -1.51 14.39 -49.34
N VAL A 320 -0.75 15.21 -48.59
CA VAL A 320 0.49 15.79 -49.11
C VAL A 320 1.62 14.78 -49.15
N PHE A 321 1.72 13.88 -48.16
CA PHE A 321 2.70 12.79 -48.20
C PHE A 321 2.45 11.86 -49.38
N GLU A 322 1.20 11.49 -49.65
CA GLU A 322 0.82 10.70 -50.84
C GLU A 322 1.10 11.47 -52.15
N ALA A 323 0.90 12.78 -52.18
CA ALA A 323 1.23 13.61 -53.33
C ALA A 323 2.75 13.70 -53.56
N VAL A 324 3.54 13.87 -52.49
CA VAL A 324 5.02 13.86 -52.51
C VAL A 324 5.54 12.53 -53.04
N GLU A 325 5.02 11.40 -52.54
CA GLU A 325 5.43 10.09 -53.03
C GLU A 325 5.08 9.90 -54.51
N ARG A 326 3.85 10.29 -54.92
CA ARG A 326 3.46 10.29 -56.34
C ARG A 326 4.39 11.15 -57.18
N TRP A 327 4.80 12.33 -56.70
CA TRP A 327 5.74 13.19 -57.40
C TRP A 327 7.11 12.51 -57.54
N GLU A 328 7.67 11.93 -56.47
CA GLU A 328 8.95 11.22 -56.52
C GLU A 328 8.92 10.03 -57.49
N GLN A 329 7.83 9.26 -57.51
CA GLN A 329 7.63 8.15 -58.45
C GLN A 329 7.56 8.65 -59.91
N ASN A 330 6.80 9.71 -60.17
CA ASN A 330 6.71 10.32 -61.51
C ASN A 330 8.05 10.92 -61.96
N TRP A 331 8.82 11.50 -61.03
CA TRP A 331 10.14 12.05 -61.31
C TRP A 331 11.14 10.96 -61.72
N ARG A 332 11.17 9.83 -61.00
CA ARG A 332 11.98 8.66 -61.37
C ARG A 332 11.59 8.12 -62.75
N LEU A 333 10.28 8.00 -63.00
CA LEU A 333 9.78 7.55 -64.31
C LEU A 333 10.13 8.53 -65.44
N PHE A 334 10.09 9.83 -65.17
CA PHE A 334 10.55 10.87 -66.10
C PHE A 334 12.04 10.68 -66.43
N GLN A 335 12.90 10.53 -65.42
CA GLN A 335 14.33 10.26 -65.62
C GLN A 335 14.58 8.98 -66.42
N ASP A 336 13.80 7.91 -66.20
CA ASP A 336 13.89 6.67 -66.97
C ASP A 336 13.54 6.86 -68.44
N PHE A 337 12.47 7.60 -68.74
CA PHE A 337 12.12 7.94 -70.12
C PHE A 337 13.18 8.83 -70.78
N GLU A 338 13.79 9.75 -70.04
CA GLU A 338 14.89 10.59 -70.54
C GLU A 338 16.15 9.78 -70.87
N ARG A 339 16.48 8.79 -70.04
CA ARG A 339 17.58 7.85 -70.30
C ARG A 339 17.31 7.00 -71.54
N LYS A 340 16.12 6.39 -71.62
CA LYS A 340 15.69 5.58 -72.78
C LYS A 340 15.67 6.41 -74.06
N ALA A 341 15.19 7.65 -74.02
CA ALA A 341 15.16 8.56 -75.17
C ALA A 341 16.56 8.98 -75.66
N SER A 342 17.57 8.90 -74.80
CA SER A 342 18.96 9.25 -75.12
C SER A 342 19.77 8.08 -75.68
N ASP A 343 19.22 6.86 -75.67
CA ASP A 343 19.87 5.63 -76.17
C ASP A 343 19.81 5.55 -77.72
N PRO A 344 20.96 5.52 -78.43
CA PRO A 344 21.00 5.36 -79.89
C PRO A 344 20.39 4.04 -80.40
N SER A 345 20.36 2.99 -79.58
CA SER A 345 19.83 1.66 -79.94
C SER A 345 18.29 1.56 -79.86
N ARG A 346 17.63 2.61 -79.35
CA ARG A 346 16.18 2.69 -79.11
C ARG A 346 15.31 2.42 -80.34
N PHE A 347 15.82 2.67 -81.55
CA PHE A 347 15.09 2.48 -82.81
C PHE A 347 15.01 1.00 -83.26
N SER A 348 15.63 0.06 -82.56
CA SER A 348 15.59 -1.38 -82.86
C SER A 348 14.26 -2.07 -82.47
N ASN A 349 13.28 -1.33 -81.93
CA ASN A 349 12.05 -1.88 -81.37
C ASN A 349 10.92 -2.04 -82.41
N ARG A 350 10.60 -3.29 -82.80
CA ARG A 350 9.37 -3.65 -83.52
C ARG A 350 8.16 -3.62 -82.57
N GLY A 351 6.99 -3.15 -83.03
CA GLY A 351 5.71 -3.34 -82.31
C GLY A 351 5.10 -2.15 -81.54
N GLY A 352 5.42 -0.89 -81.89
CA GLY A 352 4.70 0.29 -81.37
C GLY A 352 5.03 0.71 -79.93
N SER A 353 6.03 0.08 -79.30
CA SER A 353 6.52 0.41 -77.95
C SER A 353 6.95 1.89 -77.82
N LEU A 354 7.61 2.44 -78.85
CA LEU A 354 8.06 3.83 -78.91
C LEU A 354 6.91 4.85 -78.79
N LEU A 355 5.76 4.52 -79.37
CA LEU A 355 4.58 5.39 -79.35
C LEU A 355 3.93 5.38 -77.96
N LYS A 356 3.90 4.21 -77.30
CA LYS A 356 3.42 4.09 -75.91
C LYS A 356 4.33 4.88 -74.96
N GLU A 357 5.64 4.69 -75.08
CA GLU A 357 6.64 5.42 -74.31
C GLU A 357 6.53 6.94 -74.49
N SER A 358 6.36 7.44 -75.72
CA SER A 358 6.19 8.87 -76.00
C SER A 358 4.91 9.45 -75.39
N LYS A 359 3.79 8.70 -75.45
CA LYS A 359 2.52 9.09 -74.82
C LYS A 359 2.65 9.14 -73.30
N GLU A 360 3.27 8.13 -72.69
CA GLU A 360 3.50 8.06 -71.25
C GLU A 360 4.43 9.17 -70.77
N ARG A 361 5.54 9.44 -71.49
CA ARG A 361 6.42 10.58 -71.22
C ARG A 361 5.68 11.90 -71.23
N THR A 362 4.84 12.14 -72.25
CA THR A 362 4.02 13.36 -72.33
C THR A 362 3.06 13.48 -71.16
N LYS A 363 2.49 12.34 -70.69
CA LYS A 363 1.62 12.31 -69.51
C LYS A 363 2.39 12.69 -68.25
N VAL A 364 3.54 12.07 -68.00
CA VAL A 364 4.41 12.36 -66.83
C VAL A 364 4.86 13.82 -66.84
N GLN A 365 5.30 14.34 -67.99
CA GLN A 365 5.74 15.74 -68.12
C GLN A 365 4.63 16.76 -67.86
N LYS A 366 3.36 16.40 -68.08
CA LYS A 366 2.20 17.23 -67.71
C LYS A 366 1.74 17.00 -66.26
N MET A 367 1.99 15.83 -65.69
CA MET A 367 1.60 15.50 -64.33
C MET A 367 2.54 16.10 -63.28
N LEU A 368 3.85 16.16 -63.55
CA LEU A 368 4.84 16.71 -62.61
C LEU A 368 4.50 18.15 -62.18
N PRO A 369 4.26 19.13 -63.08
CA PRO A 369 3.90 20.49 -62.67
C PRO A 369 2.58 20.57 -61.91
N LYS A 370 1.61 19.70 -62.22
CA LYS A 370 0.32 19.65 -61.51
C LYS A 370 0.49 19.16 -60.09
N LEU A 371 1.31 18.13 -59.89
CA LEU A 371 1.64 17.63 -58.56
C LEU A 371 2.46 18.66 -57.77
N GLU A 372 3.38 19.38 -58.42
CA GLU A 372 4.12 20.48 -57.80
C GLU A 372 3.21 21.61 -57.31
N GLU A 373 2.21 22.01 -58.12
CA GLU A 373 1.21 23.01 -57.74
C GLU A 373 0.27 22.50 -56.63
N GLU A 374 -0.19 21.25 -56.71
CA GLU A 374 -1.00 20.58 -55.67
C GLU A 374 -0.24 20.58 -54.32
N ILE A 375 1.00 20.10 -54.32
CA ILE A 375 1.84 20.03 -53.11
C ILE A 375 2.15 21.43 -52.59
N LYS A 376 2.50 22.37 -53.46
CA LYS A 376 2.78 23.76 -53.06
C LYS A 376 1.56 24.41 -52.41
N SER A 377 0.38 24.27 -53.01
CA SER A 377 -0.85 24.84 -52.47
C SER A 377 -1.17 24.32 -51.07
N PHE A 378 -0.96 23.01 -50.84
CA PHE A 378 -1.13 22.41 -49.53
C PHE A 378 -0.10 22.92 -48.51
N ILE A 379 1.18 22.98 -48.90
CA ILE A 379 2.24 23.47 -48.01
C ILE A 379 1.96 24.92 -47.61
N ASP A 380 1.61 25.79 -48.57
CA ASP A 380 1.31 27.20 -48.30
C ASP A 380 0.13 27.36 -47.32
N THR A 381 -0.94 26.55 -47.45
CA THR A 381 -2.06 26.60 -46.50
C THR A 381 -1.66 26.05 -45.13
N TRP A 382 -0.92 24.95 -45.09
CA TRP A 382 -0.48 24.32 -43.84
C TRP A 382 0.48 25.22 -43.06
N GLU A 383 1.46 25.85 -43.72
CA GLU A 383 2.42 26.76 -43.09
C GLU A 383 1.72 28.03 -42.56
N ALA A 384 0.68 28.51 -43.25
CA ALA A 384 -0.13 29.63 -42.79
C ALA A 384 -0.98 29.28 -41.54
N GLU A 385 -1.48 28.04 -41.46
CA GLU A 385 -2.25 27.56 -40.30
C GLU A 385 -1.39 27.23 -39.09
N GLN A 386 -0.23 26.60 -39.29
CA GLN A 386 0.64 26.11 -38.21
C GLN A 386 1.70 27.13 -37.78
N GLY A 387 2.03 28.11 -38.62
CA GLY A 387 3.06 29.11 -38.34
C GLY A 387 4.49 28.55 -38.35
N THR A 388 4.69 27.34 -38.86
CA THR A 388 5.98 26.65 -38.94
C THR A 388 6.25 26.17 -40.36
N VAL A 389 7.52 25.98 -40.72
CA VAL A 389 7.93 25.49 -42.04
C VAL A 389 7.63 24.01 -42.19
N PHE A 390 7.07 23.59 -43.33
CA PHE A 390 6.85 22.19 -43.65
C PHE A 390 8.14 21.57 -44.20
N LEU A 391 8.64 20.53 -43.53
CA LEU A 391 9.90 19.88 -43.86
C LEU A 391 9.66 18.42 -44.28
N VAL A 392 10.29 18.01 -45.37
CA VAL A 392 10.33 16.63 -45.86
C VAL A 392 11.79 16.19 -45.82
N ARG A 393 12.12 15.18 -45.00
CA ARG A 393 13.51 14.72 -44.76
C ARG A 393 14.46 15.87 -44.35
N GLY A 394 13.95 16.85 -43.60
CA GLY A 394 14.73 17.99 -43.08
C GLY A 394 14.95 19.15 -44.05
N GLN A 395 14.33 19.16 -45.22
CA GLN A 395 14.42 20.25 -46.20
C GLN A 395 13.02 20.66 -46.68
N ARG A 396 12.89 21.91 -47.18
CA ARG A 396 11.65 22.36 -47.82
C ARG A 396 11.46 21.60 -49.12
N PHE A 397 10.28 21.01 -49.31
CA PHE A 397 10.03 20.15 -50.47
C PHE A 397 10.18 20.91 -51.81
N MET A 398 9.74 22.17 -51.86
CA MET A 398 9.86 22.97 -53.09
C MET A 398 11.32 23.31 -53.46
N ASP A 399 12.20 23.48 -52.47
CA ASP A 399 13.64 23.67 -52.71
C ASP A 399 14.27 22.39 -53.27
N TYR A 400 13.85 21.23 -52.75
CA TYR A 400 14.25 19.94 -53.29
C TYR A 400 13.79 19.74 -54.75
N VAL A 401 12.52 20.04 -55.05
CA VAL A 401 11.99 19.99 -56.42
C VAL A 401 12.80 20.89 -57.36
N ALA A 402 13.07 22.14 -56.95
CA ALA A 402 13.85 23.09 -57.74
C ALA A 402 15.26 22.56 -58.01
N LYS A 403 15.92 22.01 -56.98
CA LYS A 403 17.25 21.40 -57.10
C LYS A 403 17.23 20.21 -58.08
N GLN A 404 16.23 19.33 -58.01
CA GLN A 404 16.10 18.20 -58.93
C GLN A 404 16.01 18.65 -60.39
N TRP A 405 15.22 19.68 -60.68
CA TRP A 405 15.12 20.27 -62.02
C TRP A 405 16.43 20.93 -62.48
N GLU A 406 17.12 21.64 -61.58
CA GLU A 406 18.41 22.27 -61.87
C GLU A 406 19.48 21.22 -62.20
N ASP A 407 19.58 20.16 -61.38
CA ASP A 407 20.49 19.03 -61.61
C ASP A 407 20.23 18.37 -62.98
N TYR A 408 18.95 18.15 -63.33
CA TYR A 408 18.56 17.62 -64.64
C TYR A 408 18.98 18.54 -65.78
N LYS A 409 18.74 19.86 -65.65
CA LYS A 409 19.13 20.84 -66.67
C LYS A 409 20.64 20.88 -66.88
N LEU A 410 21.41 20.88 -65.79
CA LEU A 410 22.87 20.85 -65.83
C LEU A 410 23.39 19.56 -66.49
N GLN A 411 22.77 18.42 -66.18
CA GLN A 411 23.11 17.14 -66.80
C GLN A 411 22.84 17.17 -68.32
N LYS A 412 21.72 17.75 -68.76
CA LYS A 412 21.42 17.90 -70.19
C LYS A 412 22.36 18.86 -70.91
N GLU A 413 22.80 19.94 -70.25
CA GLU A 413 23.82 20.84 -70.79
C GLU A 413 25.18 20.14 -70.94
N LYS A 414 25.58 19.33 -69.95
CA LYS A 414 26.79 18.49 -70.02
C LYS A 414 26.72 17.50 -71.18
N GLU A 415 25.64 16.73 -71.30
CA GLU A 415 25.42 15.79 -72.41
C GLU A 415 25.49 16.51 -73.77
N LYS A 416 24.90 17.71 -73.89
CA LYS A 416 24.96 18.52 -75.11
C LYS A 416 26.38 18.95 -75.43
N ASN A 417 27.12 19.45 -74.44
CA ASN A 417 28.50 19.91 -74.61
C ASN A 417 29.45 18.76 -74.98
N GLU A 418 29.26 17.58 -74.36
CA GLU A 418 29.99 16.36 -74.71
C GLU A 418 29.69 15.91 -76.14
N ARG A 419 28.43 15.93 -76.58
CA ARG A 419 28.05 15.64 -77.98
C ARG A 419 28.69 16.62 -78.95
N VAL A 420 28.73 17.92 -78.62
CA VAL A 420 29.37 18.94 -79.45
C VAL A 420 30.89 18.72 -79.50
N SER A 421 31.52 18.45 -78.36
CA SER A 421 32.95 18.15 -78.27
C SER A 421 33.32 16.88 -79.05
N LEU A 422 32.52 15.82 -78.94
CA LEU A 422 32.71 14.57 -79.69
C LEU A 422 32.57 14.81 -81.20
N LYS A 423 31.57 15.58 -81.64
CA LYS A 423 31.43 15.99 -83.04
C LYS A 423 32.65 16.77 -83.51
N PHE A 424 33.12 17.74 -82.73
CA PHE A 424 34.32 18.52 -83.04
C PHE A 424 35.58 17.63 -83.14
N ARG A 425 35.76 16.69 -82.22
CA ARG A 425 36.84 15.69 -82.26
C ARG A 425 36.76 14.82 -83.51
N ILE A 426 35.59 14.31 -83.86
CA ILE A 426 35.38 13.50 -85.08
C ILE A 426 35.70 14.32 -86.33
N LEU A 427 35.17 15.55 -86.44
CA LEU A 427 35.47 16.48 -87.53
C LEU A 427 36.97 16.78 -87.64
N SER A 428 37.65 17.02 -86.52
CA SER A 428 39.10 17.24 -86.49
C SER A 428 39.87 15.99 -86.94
N THR A 429 39.45 14.78 -86.55
CA THR A 429 40.07 13.53 -86.99
C THR A 429 39.86 13.30 -88.49
N ILE A 430 38.68 13.57 -89.03
CA ILE A 430 38.39 13.48 -90.47
C ILE A 430 39.26 14.46 -91.24
N LEU A 431 39.35 15.72 -90.78
CA LEU A 431 40.16 16.75 -91.43
C LEU A 431 41.66 16.41 -91.39
N LEU A 432 42.16 15.85 -90.28
CA LEU A 432 43.53 15.33 -90.18
C LEU A 432 43.77 14.16 -91.13
N TYR A 433 42.81 13.25 -91.26
CA TYR A 433 42.88 12.14 -92.21
C TYR A 433 42.92 12.65 -93.67
N GLU A 434 42.05 13.60 -94.04
CA GLU A 434 42.05 14.21 -95.39
C GLU A 434 43.34 14.97 -95.70
N ILE A 435 43.90 15.71 -94.74
CA ILE A 435 45.19 16.41 -94.92
C ILE A 435 46.34 15.40 -95.08
N CYS A 436 46.36 14.33 -94.30
CA CYS A 436 47.35 13.26 -94.43
C CYS A 436 47.21 12.49 -95.77
N SER A 437 45.99 12.16 -96.21
CA SER A 437 45.74 11.53 -97.50
C SER A 437 46.10 12.45 -98.68
N SER A 438 45.88 13.76 -98.56
CA SER A 438 46.27 14.75 -99.58
C SER A 438 47.79 14.88 -99.72
N LYS A 439 48.56 14.74 -98.62
CA LYS A 439 50.03 14.69 -98.67
C LYS A 439 50.58 13.42 -99.34
N VAL A 440 49.88 12.29 -99.22
CA VAL A 440 50.24 11.05 -99.95
C VAL A 440 49.99 11.20 -101.45
N HIS A 441 48.97 11.96 -101.85
CA HIS A 441 48.67 12.21 -103.27
C HIS A 441 49.64 13.20 -103.95
N PHE A 442 50.19 14.17 -103.22
CA PHE A 442 51.11 15.17 -103.80
C PHE A 442 52.49 14.61 -104.14
N HIS A 443 52.91 13.50 -103.52
CA HIS A 443 54.17 12.84 -103.86
C HIS A 443 54.10 11.90 -105.08
N TYR A 444 52.91 11.64 -105.64
CA TYR A 444 52.73 10.67 -106.73
C TYR A 444 52.48 11.28 -108.13
N VAL A 445 52.38 12.61 -108.27
CA VAL A 445 52.06 13.26 -109.57
C VAL A 445 53.21 14.10 -110.16
N SER A 446 54.40 14.10 -109.55
CA SER A 446 55.56 14.81 -110.11
C SER A 446 56.81 13.94 -110.14
N THR A 447 56.83 12.96 -111.06
CA THR A 447 58.01 12.52 -111.82
C THR A 447 57.59 11.47 -112.84
N ALA A 448 57.46 11.87 -114.10
CA ALA A 448 57.66 10.97 -115.23
C ALA A 448 58.92 11.44 -115.96
N PRO A 449 59.87 10.54 -116.25
CA PRO A 449 60.66 10.68 -117.46
C PRO A 449 60.65 9.42 -118.33
N ALA A 450 60.97 9.71 -119.58
CA ALA A 450 60.95 8.85 -120.75
C ALA A 450 61.98 7.70 -120.74
N THR A 451 61.66 6.74 -121.60
CA THR A 451 62.43 5.59 -122.11
C THR A 451 63.91 5.82 -122.43
N ALA A 452 64.77 4.84 -122.09
CA ALA A 452 65.84 4.31 -122.98
C ALA A 452 66.54 3.04 -122.41
N TYR A 453 66.34 1.93 -123.12
CA TYR A 453 67.29 0.87 -123.55
C TYR A 453 68.67 0.64 -122.88
N GLN A 454 68.95 -0.68 -122.73
CA GLN A 454 70.24 -1.44 -122.74
C GLN A 454 70.88 -1.94 -121.44
N ASP A 455 70.59 -3.23 -121.17
CA ASP A 455 71.49 -4.38 -121.33
C ASP A 455 72.58 -4.74 -120.28
N ARG A 456 72.64 -6.06 -120.02
CA ARG A 456 73.73 -6.91 -119.49
C ARG A 456 74.02 -7.06 -117.98
N ASN A 457 73.60 -8.25 -117.51
CA ASN A 457 74.45 -9.33 -116.98
C ASN A 457 75.30 -9.09 -115.71
N ARG A 458 74.93 -9.75 -114.60
CA ARG A 458 75.60 -10.97 -114.05
C ARG A 458 75.20 -11.24 -112.59
N ARG A 459 74.87 -12.52 -112.31
CA ARG A 459 75.33 -13.40 -111.21
C ARG A 459 75.25 -12.82 -109.78
N LEU A 460 74.65 -13.48 -108.79
CA LEU A 460 74.66 -14.90 -108.40
C LEU A 460 73.51 -15.13 -107.41
#